data_AF-A0A7S2KV36-F1
#
_entry.id   AF-A0A7S2KV36-F1
#
_cell.length_a   1.000
_cell.length_b   1.000
_cell.length_c   1.000
_cell.angle_alpha   90.00
_cell.angle_beta   90.00
_cell.angle_gamma   90.00
#
_symmetry.space_group_name_H-M   'P 1'
#
loop_
_entity.id
_entity.type
_entity.pdbx_description
1 polymer ?
#
loop_
_entity_poly.entity_id
_entity_poly.type
_entity_poly.pdbx_seq_one_letter_code
_entity_poly.pdbx_strand_id
1 'polypeptide(L)'
;MSVKIEFPEGYALCFVPLALSWLMNTFLVLQVVIGRKRYDVQYPNLYAPAGHKDADKFNCIQRAHQNTLESWSMVMVTMLAVGLVYPVYAAAAGMAWVLGRFVYGLGYALGNPMFRSPGALLSHVGDFPLMGMAFKIAYDVLTDQSTIKLAKGAAKAHLGVEL
;
A
#
# COMPACT_ATOMS: atom_id res chain seq x y z
N MET A 1 18.68 -22.12 -15.85
CA MET A 1 19.72 -21.14 -15.46
C MET A 1 19.15 -20.37 -14.27
N SER A 2 19.65 -20.59 -13.04
CA SER A 2 19.18 -19.85 -11.86
C SER A 2 19.88 -18.50 -11.86
N VAL A 3 19.13 -17.40 -12.01
CA VAL A 3 19.68 -16.06 -11.85
C VAL A 3 19.96 -15.88 -10.36
N LYS A 4 21.25 -15.77 -9.98
CA LYS A 4 21.65 -15.42 -8.62
C LYS A 4 21.56 -13.91 -8.50
N ILE A 5 20.57 -13.43 -7.76
CA ILE A 5 20.39 -12.01 -7.43
C ILE A 5 20.85 -11.83 -5.99
N GLU A 6 21.85 -10.99 -5.78
CA GLU A 6 22.25 -10.57 -4.44
C GLU A 6 21.40 -9.37 -4.03
N PHE A 7 20.68 -9.50 -2.93
CA PHE A 7 19.87 -8.40 -2.39
C PHE A 7 20.72 -7.48 -1.51
N PRO A 8 20.41 -6.17 -1.47
CA PRO A 8 21.11 -5.25 -0.58
C PRO A 8 20.91 -5.64 0.89
N GLU A 9 21.89 -5.28 1.72
CA GLU A 9 21.84 -5.54 3.17
C GLU A 9 20.54 -4.97 3.78
N GLY A 10 19.83 -5.80 4.54
CA GLY A 10 18.57 -5.42 5.18
C GLY A 10 17.33 -5.53 4.29
N TYR A 11 17.42 -5.90 3.01
CA TYR A 11 16.25 -6.06 2.13
C TYR A 11 15.20 -7.01 2.69
N ALA A 12 15.64 -8.07 3.36
CA ALA A 12 14.77 -9.06 3.97
C ALA A 12 13.77 -8.45 4.97
N LEU A 13 14.06 -7.28 5.56
CA LEU A 13 13.15 -6.56 6.44
C LEU A 13 11.85 -6.15 5.73
N CYS A 14 11.86 -5.95 4.41
CA CYS A 14 10.67 -5.61 3.63
C CYS A 14 9.61 -6.72 3.62
N PHE A 15 10.00 -7.97 3.89
CA PHE A 15 9.05 -9.08 3.99
C PHE A 15 8.20 -9.04 5.26
N VAL A 16 8.66 -8.34 6.32
CA VAL A 16 7.91 -8.17 7.57
C VAL A 16 6.61 -7.36 7.36
N PRO A 17 6.65 -6.10 6.88
CA PRO A 17 5.43 -5.36 6.57
C PRO A 17 4.61 -6.04 5.48
N LEU A 18 5.24 -6.71 4.50
CA LEU A 18 4.50 -7.47 3.49
C LEU A 18 3.64 -8.55 4.14
N ALA A 19 4.20 -9.40 4.99
CA ALA A 19 3.47 -10.46 5.69
C ALA A 19 2.39 -9.89 6.62
N LEU A 20 2.72 -8.84 7.38
CA LEU A 20 1.76 -8.18 8.27
C LEU A 20 0.61 -7.50 7.50
N SER A 21 0.83 -7.04 6.27
CA SER A 21 -0.21 -6.46 5.45
C SER A 21 -1.31 -7.48 5.06
N TRP A 22 -0.96 -8.77 4.94
CA TRP A 22 -1.96 -9.83 4.76
C TRP A 22 -2.82 -10.02 6.00
N LEU A 23 -2.21 -9.96 7.19
CA LEU A 23 -2.94 -10.01 8.45
C LEU A 23 -3.84 -8.78 8.63
N MET A 24 -3.35 -7.60 8.26
CA MET A 24 -4.10 -6.34 8.24
C MET A 24 -5.33 -6.44 7.33
N ASN A 25 -5.16 -6.93 6.09
CA ASN A 25 -6.30 -7.09 5.19
C ASN A 25 -7.30 -8.13 5.72
N THR A 26 -6.80 -9.25 6.25
CA THR A 26 -7.66 -10.28 6.88
C THR A 26 -8.45 -9.69 8.05
N PHE A 27 -7.84 -8.86 8.88
CA PHE A 27 -8.51 -8.15 9.96
C PHE A 27 -9.65 -7.26 9.42
N LEU A 28 -9.42 -6.47 8.37
CA LEU A 28 -10.45 -5.61 7.77
C LEU A 28 -11.59 -6.43 7.15
N VAL A 29 -11.28 -7.54 6.48
CA VAL A 29 -12.29 -8.50 5.96
C VAL A 29 -13.13 -9.04 7.11
N LEU A 30 -12.52 -9.47 8.21
CA LEU A 30 -13.23 -9.98 9.38
C LEU A 30 -14.14 -8.89 9.99
N GLN A 31 -13.70 -7.64 10.07
CA GLN A 31 -14.55 -6.53 10.50
C GLN A 31 -15.78 -6.37 9.61
N VAL A 32 -15.63 -6.45 8.28
CA VAL A 32 -16.76 -6.41 7.34
C VAL A 32 -17.71 -7.58 7.56
N VAL A 33 -17.20 -8.82 7.70
CA VAL A 33 -18.03 -10.02 7.90
C VAL A 33 -18.81 -9.94 9.22
N ILE A 34 -18.14 -9.53 10.31
CA ILE A 34 -18.76 -9.35 11.62
C ILE A 34 -19.78 -8.21 11.57
N GLY A 35 -19.41 -7.07 10.98
CA GLY A 35 -20.29 -5.91 10.80
C GLY A 35 -21.54 -6.25 10.00
N ARG A 36 -21.39 -7.07 8.95
CA ARG A 36 -22.51 -7.54 8.14
C ARG A 36 -23.53 -8.30 8.96
N LYS A 37 -23.07 -9.26 9.78
CA LYS A 37 -23.93 -10.03 10.68
C LYS A 37 -24.54 -9.15 11.77
N ARG A 38 -23.77 -8.20 12.31
CA ARG A 38 -24.20 -7.31 13.40
C ARG A 38 -25.29 -6.33 12.96
N TYR A 39 -25.18 -5.80 11.75
CA TYR A 39 -26.09 -4.78 11.23
C TYR A 39 -27.07 -5.32 10.18
N ASP A 40 -27.19 -6.63 10.05
CA ASP A 40 -28.14 -7.31 9.14
C ASP A 40 -28.10 -6.83 7.68
N VAL A 41 -26.89 -6.56 7.16
CA VAL A 41 -26.74 -6.14 5.76
C VAL A 41 -26.61 -7.37 4.86
N GLN A 42 -27.66 -7.71 4.12
CA GLN A 42 -27.65 -8.92 3.28
C GLN A 42 -26.74 -8.81 2.05
N TYR A 43 -26.15 -9.92 1.62
CA TYR A 43 -25.52 -10.01 0.30
C TYR A 43 -26.61 -9.90 -0.80
N PRO A 44 -26.33 -9.34 -1.98
CA PRO A 44 -25.05 -8.86 -2.50
C PRO A 44 -24.75 -7.39 -2.17
N ASN A 45 -25.48 -6.76 -1.24
CA ASN A 45 -25.30 -5.34 -0.96
C ASN A 45 -23.89 -5.06 -0.45
N LEU A 46 -23.18 -4.18 -1.17
CA LEU A 46 -21.84 -3.73 -0.80
C LEU A 46 -21.90 -2.81 0.43
N TYR A 47 -22.83 -1.86 0.41
CA TYR A 47 -23.15 -0.93 1.49
C TYR A 47 -24.55 -1.22 2.04
N ALA A 48 -24.87 -0.69 3.22
CA ALA A 48 -26.22 -0.77 3.77
C ALA A 48 -27.22 -0.08 2.82
N PRO A 49 -28.42 -0.65 2.62
CA PRO A 49 -29.43 -0.08 1.73
C PRO A 49 -29.93 1.28 2.24
N ALA A 50 -30.51 2.08 1.34
CA ALA A 50 -31.07 3.38 1.68
C ALA A 50 -32.12 3.26 2.81
N GLY A 51 -32.05 4.16 3.80
CA GLY A 51 -32.96 4.13 4.96
C GLY A 51 -32.59 3.13 6.05
N HIS A 52 -31.48 2.39 5.92
CA HIS A 52 -31.05 1.45 6.95
C HIS A 52 -30.62 2.18 8.23
N LYS A 53 -31.20 1.77 9.38
CA LYS A 53 -30.98 2.45 10.69
C LYS A 53 -29.52 2.55 11.13
N ASP A 54 -28.69 1.57 10.75
CA ASP A 54 -27.27 1.50 11.10
C ASP A 54 -26.37 1.69 9.87
N ALA A 55 -26.86 2.40 8.84
CA ALA A 55 -26.15 2.56 7.57
C ALA A 55 -24.72 3.07 7.78
N ASP A 56 -24.55 4.15 8.55
CA ASP A 56 -23.23 4.76 8.76
C ASP A 56 -22.25 3.80 9.44
N LYS A 57 -22.71 3.00 10.41
CA LYS A 57 -21.84 2.07 11.14
C LYS A 57 -21.28 1.00 10.21
N PHE A 58 -22.15 0.34 9.43
CA PHE A 58 -21.70 -0.67 8.48
C PHE A 58 -20.90 -0.05 7.32
N ASN A 59 -21.37 1.07 6.77
CA ASN A 59 -20.72 1.73 5.63
C ASN A 59 -19.32 2.23 5.97
N CYS A 60 -19.12 2.69 7.21
CA CYS A 60 -17.81 3.02 7.75
C CYS A 60 -16.84 1.83 7.73
N ILE A 61 -17.26 0.69 8.26
CA ILE A 61 -16.46 -0.55 8.25
C ILE A 61 -16.13 -0.99 6.82
N GLN A 62 -17.15 -1.00 5.95
CA GLN A 62 -16.98 -1.37 4.55
C GLN A 62 -16.02 -0.43 3.82
N ARG A 63 -16.17 0.89 4.00
CA ARG A 63 -15.31 1.90 3.38
C ARG A 63 -13.87 1.77 3.85
N ALA A 64 -13.64 1.42 5.11
CA ALA A 64 -12.29 1.22 5.64
C ALA A 64 -11.53 0.11 4.90
N HIS A 65 -12.19 -1.02 4.67
CA HIS A 65 -11.63 -2.12 3.90
C HIS A 65 -11.39 -1.72 2.44
N GLN A 66 -12.40 -1.12 1.77
CA GLN A 66 -12.25 -0.69 0.37
C GLN A 66 -11.13 0.33 0.16
N ASN A 67 -11.03 1.34 1.03
CA ASN A 67 -9.98 2.36 0.91
C ASN A 67 -8.58 1.76 1.09
N THR A 68 -8.47 0.74 1.93
CA THR A 68 -7.22 0.02 2.09
C THR A 68 -6.88 -0.73 0.81
N LEU A 69 -7.84 -1.44 0.21
CA LEU A 69 -7.64 -2.15 -1.07
C LEU A 69 -7.26 -1.22 -2.24
N GLU A 70 -7.79 0.01 -2.27
CA GLU A 70 -7.47 1.03 -3.30
C GLU A 70 -5.97 1.37 -3.36
N SER A 71 -5.24 1.21 -2.25
CA SER A 71 -3.82 1.61 -2.14
C SER A 71 -2.87 0.47 -1.75
N TRP A 72 -3.38 -0.64 -1.22
CA TRP A 72 -2.57 -1.72 -0.65
C TRP A 72 -1.55 -2.28 -1.65
N SER A 73 -1.98 -2.62 -2.85
CA SER A 73 -1.09 -3.15 -3.90
C SER A 73 0.00 -2.15 -4.29
N MET A 74 -0.38 -0.89 -4.54
CA MET A 74 0.57 0.15 -4.95
C MET A 74 1.61 0.43 -3.87
N VAL A 75 1.20 0.50 -2.60
CA VAL A 75 2.13 0.74 -1.48
C VAL A 75 3.08 -0.45 -1.29
N MET A 76 2.59 -1.69 -1.34
CA MET A 76 3.46 -2.87 -1.20
C MET A 76 4.46 -3.02 -2.35
N VAL A 77 4.02 -2.78 -3.60
CA VAL A 77 4.92 -2.78 -4.77
C VAL A 77 5.98 -1.69 -4.65
N THR A 78 5.56 -0.47 -4.29
CA THR A 78 6.49 0.65 -4.11
C THR A 78 7.48 0.36 -2.99
N MET A 79 7.03 -0.18 -1.86
CA MET A 79 7.89 -0.57 -0.75
C MET A 79 8.94 -1.61 -1.17
N LEU A 80 8.54 -2.67 -1.87
CA LEU A 80 9.46 -3.71 -2.32
C LEU A 80 10.47 -3.17 -3.36
N ALA A 81 10.03 -2.27 -4.25
CA ALA A 81 10.89 -1.64 -5.25
C ALA A 81 11.87 -0.65 -4.61
N VAL A 82 11.38 0.28 -3.78
CA VAL A 82 12.22 1.22 -3.02
C VAL A 82 13.18 0.48 -2.10
N GLY A 83 12.76 -0.64 -1.52
CA GLY A 83 13.61 -1.48 -0.67
C GLY A 83 14.87 -1.97 -1.37
N LEU A 84 14.88 -2.12 -2.69
CA LEU A 84 16.08 -2.52 -3.45
C LEU A 84 17.18 -1.45 -3.44
N VAL A 85 16.84 -0.22 -3.05
CA VAL A 85 17.78 0.92 -2.95
C VAL A 85 17.90 1.41 -1.51
N TYR A 86 16.78 1.48 -0.79
CA TYR A 86 16.69 1.94 0.61
C TYR A 86 15.97 0.92 1.51
N PRO A 87 16.61 -0.24 1.82
CA PRO A 87 15.95 -1.38 2.46
C PRO A 87 15.26 -1.06 3.79
N VAL A 88 16.00 -0.46 4.72
CA VAL A 88 15.53 -0.21 6.09
C VAL A 88 14.43 0.84 6.10
N TYR A 89 14.59 1.92 5.32
CA TYR A 89 13.60 2.98 5.20
C TYR A 89 12.30 2.49 4.57
N ALA A 90 12.39 1.68 3.50
CA ALA A 90 11.22 1.09 2.87
C ALA A 90 10.46 0.19 3.85
N ALA A 91 11.16 -0.68 4.58
CA ALA A 91 10.56 -1.56 5.57
C ALA A 91 9.87 -0.75 6.70
N ALA A 92 10.52 0.29 7.22
CA ALA A 92 9.95 1.14 8.25
C ALA A 92 8.70 1.90 7.78
N ALA A 93 8.74 2.47 6.57
CA ALA A 93 7.60 3.18 5.99
C ALA A 93 6.43 2.24 5.69
N GLY A 94 6.70 1.03 5.17
CA GLY A 94 5.70 -0.02 5.00
C GLY A 94 5.07 -0.45 6.32
N MET A 95 5.87 -0.56 7.39
CA MET A 95 5.37 -0.86 8.73
C MET A 95 4.46 0.25 9.27
N ALA A 96 4.86 1.52 9.14
CA ALA A 96 4.03 2.66 9.50
C ALA A 96 2.68 2.62 8.78
N TRP A 97 2.70 2.32 7.47
CA TRP A 97 1.47 2.20 6.69
C TRP A 97 0.55 1.07 7.19
N VAL A 98 1.09 -0.14 7.39
CA VAL A 98 0.32 -1.30 7.87
C VAL A 98 -0.30 -1.03 9.24
N LEU A 99 0.48 -0.48 10.19
CA LEU A 99 -0.04 -0.11 11.51
C LEU A 99 -1.09 1.00 11.42
N GLY A 100 -0.88 1.99 10.55
CA GLY A 100 -1.85 3.03 10.26
C GLY A 100 -3.19 2.47 9.80
N ARG A 101 -3.19 1.43 8.95
CA ARG A 101 -4.41 0.79 8.46
C ARG A 101 -5.14 -0.05 9.52
N PHE A 102 -4.45 -0.67 10.47
CA PHE A 102 -5.10 -1.27 11.63
C PHE A 102 -5.84 -0.21 12.45
N VAL A 103 -5.18 0.91 12.77
CA VAL A 103 -5.78 2.03 13.52
C VAL A 103 -6.94 2.65 12.73
N TYR A 104 -6.79 2.80 11.41
CA TYR A 104 -7.82 3.34 10.52
C TYR A 104 -9.09 2.48 10.53
N GLY A 105 -8.93 1.16 10.41
CA GLY A 105 -10.04 0.20 10.48
C GLY A 105 -10.74 0.19 11.85
N LEU A 106 -9.95 0.19 12.94
CA LEU A 106 -10.49 0.26 14.31
C LEU A 106 -11.28 1.55 14.54
N GLY A 107 -10.76 2.69 14.09
CA GLY A 107 -11.44 3.98 14.20
C GLY A 107 -12.76 4.01 13.44
N TYR A 108 -12.77 3.53 12.18
CA TYR A 108 -14.00 3.45 11.40
C TYR A 108 -15.03 2.48 11.99
N ALA A 109 -14.58 1.39 12.65
CA ALA A 109 -15.49 0.42 13.28
C ALA A 109 -16.33 0.99 14.44
N LEU A 110 -15.98 2.18 14.95
CA LEU A 110 -16.78 2.93 15.92
C LEU A 110 -17.98 3.66 15.29
N GLY A 111 -18.10 3.65 13.96
CA GLY A 111 -19.28 4.14 13.23
C GLY A 111 -19.32 5.64 12.96
N ASN A 112 -18.22 6.36 13.20
CA ASN A 112 -18.07 7.77 12.80
C ASN A 112 -16.88 7.91 11.83
N PRO A 113 -17.09 8.48 10.63
CA PRO A 113 -16.03 8.61 9.63
C PRO A 113 -14.84 9.48 10.08
N MET A 114 -15.01 10.37 11.05
CA MET A 114 -13.93 11.21 11.58
C MET A 114 -12.90 10.43 12.40
N PHE A 115 -13.28 9.29 12.98
CA PHE A 115 -12.39 8.48 13.82
C PHE A 115 -11.32 7.73 13.04
N ARG A 116 -11.39 7.73 11.70
CA ARG A 116 -10.32 7.20 10.83
C ARG A 116 -9.03 8.04 10.86
N SER A 117 -9.13 9.31 11.26
CA SER A 117 -8.10 10.32 11.01
C SER A 117 -6.72 9.98 11.59
N PRO A 118 -6.58 9.47 12.83
CA PRO A 118 -5.27 9.09 13.37
C PRO A 118 -4.59 7.99 12.55
N GLY A 119 -5.35 6.96 12.15
CA GLY A 119 -4.84 5.89 11.29
C GLY A 119 -4.51 6.38 9.88
N ALA A 120 -5.24 7.37 9.37
CA ALA A 120 -4.98 7.99 8.08
C ALA A 120 -3.65 8.75 8.09
N LEU A 121 -3.43 9.57 9.12
CA LEU A 121 -2.19 10.32 9.30
C LEU A 121 -0.99 9.38 9.42
N LEU A 122 -1.10 8.31 10.24
CA LEU A 122 -0.03 7.32 10.36
C LEU A 122 0.23 6.57 9.04
N SER A 123 -0.84 6.27 8.28
CA SER A 123 -0.69 5.67 6.95
C SER A 123 0.07 6.59 5.99
N HIS A 124 -0.21 7.90 6.05
CA HIS A 124 0.46 8.89 5.20
C HIS A 124 1.92 9.17 5.57
N VAL A 125 2.31 8.92 6.82
CA VAL A 125 3.73 8.88 7.21
C VAL A 125 4.46 7.69 6.57
N GLY A 126 3.74 6.67 6.09
CA GLY A 126 4.30 5.56 5.33
C GLY A 126 4.29 5.77 3.82
N ASP A 127 3.12 6.02 3.23
CA ASP A 127 2.96 6.02 1.76
C ASP A 127 3.61 7.22 1.06
N PHE A 128 3.51 8.43 1.61
CA PHE A 128 4.11 9.61 0.96
C PHE A 128 5.64 9.59 0.96
N PRO A 129 6.35 9.16 2.03
CA PRO A 129 7.79 8.96 1.95
C PRO A 129 8.20 7.87 0.96
N LEU A 130 7.44 6.76 0.87
CA LEU A 130 7.68 5.73 -0.15
C LEU A 130 7.54 6.30 -1.57
N MET A 131 6.49 7.08 -1.80
CA MET A 131 6.28 7.77 -3.08
C MET A 131 7.42 8.74 -3.41
N GLY A 132 7.84 9.55 -2.43
CA GLY A 132 8.97 10.48 -2.59
C GLY A 132 10.29 9.76 -2.92
N MET A 133 10.57 8.65 -2.23
CA MET A 133 11.76 7.82 -2.52
C MET A 133 11.69 7.19 -3.91
N ALA A 134 10.52 6.74 -4.36
CA ALA A 134 10.36 6.20 -5.70
C ALA A 134 10.67 7.25 -6.78
N PHE A 135 10.17 8.48 -6.62
CA PHE A 135 10.51 9.59 -7.53
C PHE A 135 12.00 9.94 -7.48
N LYS A 136 12.60 9.92 -6.29
CA LYS A 136 14.04 10.17 -6.13
C LYS A 136 14.88 9.11 -6.85
N ILE A 137 14.55 7.83 -6.70
CA ILE A 137 15.22 6.75 -7.42
C ILE A 137 15.05 6.93 -8.93
N ALA A 138 13.84 7.25 -9.40
CA ALA A 138 13.61 7.50 -10.82
C ALA A 138 14.45 8.66 -11.36
N TYR A 139 14.56 9.75 -10.61
CA TYR A 139 15.41 10.89 -10.96
C TYR A 139 16.89 10.51 -11.04
N ASP A 140 17.40 9.77 -10.04
CA ASP A 140 18.79 9.32 -10.03
C ASP A 140 19.10 8.42 -11.23
N VAL A 141 18.20 7.49 -11.56
CA VAL A 141 18.34 6.60 -12.71
C VAL A 141 18.31 7.38 -14.04
N LEU A 142 17.41 8.36 -14.19
CA LEU A 142 17.31 9.16 -15.41
C LEU A 142 18.50 10.11 -15.62
N THR A 143 19.18 10.50 -14.55
CA THR A 143 20.33 11.43 -14.61
C THR A 143 21.68 10.72 -14.61
N ASP A 144 21.72 9.44 -14.29
CA ASP A 144 22.92 8.62 -14.33
C ASP A 144 23.44 8.43 -15.77
N GLN A 145 24.72 8.74 -15.98
CA GLN A 145 25.37 8.69 -17.29
C GLN A 145 25.43 7.27 -17.86
N SER A 146 25.55 6.25 -17.01
CA SER A 146 25.58 4.86 -17.47
C SER A 146 24.22 4.42 -18.02
N THR A 147 23.13 4.84 -17.36
CA THR A 147 21.76 4.62 -17.79
C THR A 147 21.46 5.34 -19.09
N ILE A 148 21.87 6.61 -19.22
CA ILE A 148 21.71 7.38 -20.46
C ILE A 148 22.44 6.69 -21.61
N LYS A 149 23.69 6.26 -21.40
CA LYS A 149 24.47 5.55 -22.41
C LYS A 149 23.80 4.24 -22.82
N LEU A 150 23.26 3.49 -21.85
CA LEU A 150 22.53 2.26 -22.09
C LEU A 150 21.26 2.50 -22.92
N ALA A 151 20.48 3.53 -22.59
CA ALA A 151 19.28 3.91 -23.32
C ALA A 151 19.60 4.34 -24.77
N LYS A 152 20.63 5.17 -24.98
CA LYS A 152 21.11 5.56 -26.32
C LYS A 152 21.58 4.35 -27.14
N GLY A 153 22.31 3.43 -26.50
CA GLY A 153 22.76 2.19 -27.12
C GLY A 153 21.59 1.31 -27.58
N ALA A 154 20.56 1.15 -26.74
CA ALA A 154 19.36 0.40 -27.07
C ALA A 154 18.55 1.05 -28.21
N ALA A 155 18.40 2.38 -28.19
CA ALA A 155 17.73 3.12 -29.26
C ALA A 155 18.46 2.95 -30.61
N LYS A 156 19.79 3.05 -30.61
CA LYS A 156 20.59 2.82 -31.82
C LYS A 156 20.46 1.38 -32.32
N ALA A 157 20.52 0.39 -31.43
CA ALA A 157 20.49 -1.03 -31.79
C ALA A 157 19.12 -1.50 -32.31
N HIS A 158 18.02 -1.00 -31.73
CA HIS A 158 16.68 -1.51 -32.01
C HIS A 158 15.80 -0.59 -32.85
N LEU A 159 16.08 0.72 -32.84
CA LEU A 159 15.29 1.72 -33.56
C LEU A 159 16.07 2.41 -34.68
N GLY A 160 17.40 2.24 -34.74
CA GLY A 160 18.25 2.93 -35.72
C GLY A 160 18.35 4.44 -35.51
N VAL A 161 17.91 4.95 -34.35
CA VAL A 161 17.90 6.38 -34.01
C VAL A 161 19.05 6.69 -33.05
N GLU A 162 19.86 7.71 -33.36
CA GLU A 162 20.80 8.30 -32.40
C GLU A 162 20.10 9.38 -31.57
N LEU A 163 19.93 9.09 -30.28
CA LEU A 163 19.45 10.02 -29.25
C LEU A 163 20.63 10.74 -28.57
#